data_AF-A0A1J0TXZ8-F1
#
_entry.id   AF-A0A1J0TXZ8-F1
#
_cell.length_a   1.000
_cell.length_b   1.000
_cell.length_c   1.000
_cell.angle_alpha   90.00
_cell.angle_beta   90.00
_cell.angle_gamma   90.00
#
_symmetry.space_group_name_H-M   'P 1'
#
loop_
_entity.id
_entity.type
_entity.pdbx_description
1 polymer ?
#
loop_
_entity_poly.entity_id
_entity_poly.type
_entity_poly.pdbx_seq_one_letter_code
_entity_poly.pdbx_strand_id
1 'polypeptide(L)'
;MVDFPTLTDLQDPWIQAHCSIPDGFDKGQPFKMADWQFWCTANHYRVRTTAKWQPRKPLKSQAFVYRRSQIIGPQKSGKGPWAAAITCVEAVGPSLFAGWAEPGDGYACEDYGCGCGFEHEYMPGEPMGMPHPTPLIQLTATSEDQVDNIYRPLKSMILNGPLQQQMLIREGFIRLPGDDNRIDRVTVSANSRLGNPVTFVINDETGLYTKKNKLIGVAETQRRGLAGMQGRGIETSNMWDPSENSYAQQTYESNVTDVFKFLRRPPKGLSWGDRRQRRKILKYVYEGCDWIDLDAIEAEALELMEKDPAQAKRFYGNFEESGAGAWLPAGMWESAYAGA
;
A
#
# COMPACT_ATOMS: atom_id res chain seq x y z
N MET A 1 7.34 -18.13 4.98
CA MET A 1 7.15 -19.11 3.90
C MET A 1 5.77 -18.87 3.31
N VAL A 2 5.68 -18.62 2.00
CA VAL A 2 4.41 -18.54 1.27
C VAL A 2 4.10 -19.94 0.75
N ASP A 3 2.95 -20.47 1.13
CA ASP A 3 2.52 -21.86 0.86
C ASP A 3 1.16 -21.91 0.15
N PHE A 4 0.78 -20.80 -0.48
CA PHE A 4 -0.48 -20.63 -1.18
C PHE A 4 -0.24 -20.04 -2.57
N PRO A 5 -1.11 -20.32 -3.55
CA PRO A 5 -0.95 -19.80 -4.90
C PRO A 5 -1.10 -18.28 -4.92
N THR A 6 -0.15 -17.59 -5.54
CA THR A 6 -0.15 -16.14 -5.67
C THR A 6 0.48 -15.70 -6.99
N LEU A 7 0.00 -14.61 -7.57
CA LEU A 7 0.68 -14.02 -8.74
C LEU A 7 2.03 -13.40 -8.38
N THR A 8 2.35 -13.28 -7.10
CA THR A 8 3.57 -12.61 -6.64
C THR A 8 4.84 -13.34 -7.04
N ASP A 9 4.80 -14.64 -7.29
CA ASP A 9 5.94 -15.40 -7.81
C ASP A 9 6.37 -14.90 -9.21
N LEU A 10 5.41 -14.42 -10.01
CA LEU A 10 5.65 -13.70 -11.27
C LEU A 10 5.89 -12.21 -11.05
N GLN A 11 5.12 -11.57 -10.17
CA GLN A 11 5.16 -10.11 -10.02
C GLN A 11 6.43 -9.61 -9.34
N ASP A 12 7.04 -10.36 -8.42
CA ASP A 12 8.29 -9.97 -7.77
C ASP A 12 9.46 -9.86 -8.77
N PRO A 13 9.78 -10.88 -9.59
CA PRO A 13 10.80 -10.74 -10.63
C PRO A 13 10.39 -9.70 -11.68
N TRP A 14 9.10 -9.57 -12.01
CA TRP A 14 8.62 -8.51 -12.91
C TRP A 14 8.89 -7.11 -12.32
N ILE A 15 8.57 -6.88 -11.04
CA ILE A 15 8.85 -5.63 -10.32
C ILE A 15 10.35 -5.36 -10.32
N GLN A 16 11.18 -6.35 -10.01
CA GLN A 16 12.62 -6.20 -10.00
C GLN A 16 13.17 -5.81 -11.39
N ALA A 17 12.58 -6.33 -12.47
CA ALA A 17 12.99 -6.01 -13.84
C ALA A 17 12.48 -4.64 -14.34
N HIS A 18 11.34 -4.16 -13.83
CA HIS A 18 10.66 -2.97 -14.38
C HIS A 18 10.71 -1.73 -13.48
N CYS A 19 10.80 -1.92 -12.18
CA CYS A 19 10.79 -0.87 -11.17
C CYS A 19 12.20 -0.69 -10.58
N SER A 20 12.52 0.54 -10.24
CA SER A 20 13.80 0.92 -9.65
C SER A 20 13.63 1.63 -8.31
N ILE A 21 14.68 1.59 -7.51
CA ILE A 21 14.78 2.37 -6.28
C ILE A 21 14.69 3.87 -6.65
N PRO A 22 13.73 4.61 -6.07
CA PRO A 22 13.34 5.91 -6.61
C PRO A 22 14.28 7.06 -6.25
N ASP A 23 15.01 6.95 -5.13
CA ASP A 23 15.85 7.99 -4.56
C ASP A 23 17.03 7.39 -3.76
N GLY A 24 17.87 8.26 -3.19
CA GLY A 24 19.06 7.85 -2.44
C GLY A 24 20.25 7.45 -3.31
N PHE A 25 21.26 6.84 -2.67
CA PHE A 25 22.49 6.41 -3.34
C PHE A 25 22.28 5.23 -4.28
N ASP A 26 21.27 4.40 -3.99
CA ASP A 26 20.92 3.23 -4.82
C ASP A 26 19.89 3.58 -5.91
N LYS A 27 19.62 4.88 -6.14
CA LYS A 27 18.66 5.32 -7.15
C LYS A 27 18.97 4.68 -8.51
N GLY A 28 17.94 4.09 -9.13
CA GLY A 28 18.04 3.43 -10.42
C GLY A 28 18.42 1.94 -10.34
N GLN A 29 18.86 1.44 -9.19
CA GLN A 29 19.02 0.00 -8.97
C GLN A 29 17.66 -0.71 -8.98
N PRO A 30 17.61 -2.02 -9.31
CA PRO A 30 16.38 -2.81 -9.25
C PRO A 30 15.65 -2.71 -7.90
N PHE A 31 14.34 -2.46 -7.93
CA PHE A 31 13.53 -2.48 -6.71
C PHE A 31 13.30 -3.93 -6.27
N LYS A 32 13.93 -4.34 -5.18
CA LYS A 32 13.70 -5.64 -4.55
C LYS A 32 12.77 -5.49 -3.37
N MET A 33 11.70 -6.28 -3.33
CA MET A 33 10.77 -6.24 -2.20
C MET A 33 11.45 -6.78 -0.94
N ALA A 34 11.33 -6.03 0.15
CA ALA A 34 11.61 -6.56 1.48
C ALA A 34 10.64 -7.70 1.84
N ASP A 35 11.01 -8.56 2.79
CA ASP A 35 10.19 -9.72 3.20
C ASP A 35 8.73 -9.34 3.55
N TRP A 36 8.53 -8.22 4.24
CA TRP A 36 7.19 -7.76 4.61
C TRP A 36 6.42 -7.21 3.39
N GLN A 37 7.12 -6.58 2.44
CA GLN A 37 6.54 -6.10 1.19
C GLN A 37 6.08 -7.29 0.34
N PHE A 38 6.96 -8.29 0.16
CA PHE A 38 6.63 -9.53 -0.53
C PHE A 38 5.44 -10.22 0.13
N TRP A 39 5.43 -10.35 1.46
CA TRP A 39 4.31 -10.96 2.20
C TRP A 39 2.98 -10.24 1.97
N CYS A 40 2.99 -8.91 1.96
CA CYS A 40 1.81 -8.10 1.67
C CYS A 40 1.34 -8.25 0.22
N THR A 41 2.27 -8.24 -0.74
CA THR A 41 1.99 -8.46 -2.17
C THR A 41 1.41 -9.86 -2.39
N ALA A 42 2.07 -10.88 -1.84
CA ALA A 42 1.66 -12.28 -1.93
C ALA A 42 0.24 -12.50 -1.42
N ASN A 43 -0.12 -11.90 -0.28
CA ASN A 43 -1.49 -11.96 0.22
C ASN A 43 -2.45 -11.16 -0.66
N HIS A 44 -2.09 -9.94 -1.08
CA HIS A 44 -2.96 -9.14 -1.95
C HIS A 44 -3.31 -9.89 -3.25
N TYR A 45 -2.34 -10.55 -3.87
CA TYR A 45 -2.50 -11.35 -5.09
C TYR A 45 -2.69 -12.85 -4.86
N ARG A 46 -3.07 -13.25 -3.64
CA ARG A 46 -3.40 -14.64 -3.34
C ARG A 46 -4.60 -15.10 -4.16
N VAL A 47 -4.37 -16.07 -5.02
CA VAL A 47 -5.39 -16.64 -5.91
C VAL A 47 -6.20 -17.68 -5.14
N ARG A 48 -7.51 -17.72 -5.37
CA ARG A 48 -8.35 -18.81 -4.85
C ARG A 48 -8.00 -20.07 -5.62
N THR A 49 -7.72 -21.17 -4.92
CA THR A 49 -7.48 -22.48 -5.54
C THR A 49 -8.65 -22.95 -6.43
N THR A 50 -9.85 -22.41 -6.21
CA THR A 50 -11.06 -22.67 -7.01
C THR A 50 -11.22 -21.73 -8.21
N ALA A 51 -10.30 -20.79 -8.44
CA ALA A 51 -10.36 -19.87 -9.57
C ALA A 51 -10.27 -20.65 -10.89
N LYS A 52 -11.18 -20.33 -11.81
CA LYS A 52 -11.24 -20.96 -13.14
C LYS A 52 -10.93 -19.95 -14.20
N TRP A 53 -10.04 -20.32 -15.12
CA TRP A 53 -9.75 -19.51 -16.29
C TRP A 53 -11.00 -19.36 -17.17
N GLN A 54 -11.28 -18.14 -17.61
CA GLN A 54 -12.45 -17.81 -18.43
C GLN A 54 -12.02 -16.84 -19.54
N PRO A 55 -11.52 -17.33 -20.69
CA PRO A 55 -10.85 -16.49 -21.68
C PRO A 55 -11.71 -15.36 -22.25
N ARG A 56 -13.03 -15.56 -22.37
CA ARG A 56 -13.96 -14.51 -22.86
C ARG A 56 -14.38 -13.50 -21.80
N LYS A 57 -14.32 -13.88 -20.52
CA LYS A 57 -14.72 -13.04 -19.39
C LYS A 57 -13.91 -13.44 -18.15
N PRO A 58 -12.62 -13.07 -18.11
CA PRO A 58 -11.74 -13.45 -17.01
C PRO A 58 -12.30 -13.05 -15.65
N LEU A 59 -12.05 -13.88 -14.65
CA LEU A 59 -12.27 -13.50 -13.27
C LEU A 59 -11.34 -12.33 -12.93
N LYS A 60 -11.87 -11.25 -12.36
CA LYS A 60 -11.10 -10.10 -11.91
C LYS A 60 -10.85 -10.24 -10.41
N SER A 61 -11.40 -9.36 -9.57
CA SER A 61 -11.29 -9.48 -8.11
C SER A 61 -11.76 -10.83 -7.57
N GLN A 62 -12.68 -11.53 -8.24
CA GLN A 62 -13.20 -12.83 -7.81
C GLN A 62 -12.18 -13.97 -7.91
N ALA A 63 -11.12 -13.81 -8.70
CA ALA A 63 -10.03 -14.79 -8.73
C ALA A 63 -9.25 -14.81 -7.41
N PHE A 64 -9.32 -13.73 -6.62
CA PHE A 64 -8.47 -13.52 -5.46
C PHE A 64 -9.20 -13.73 -4.14
N VAL A 65 -8.45 -14.14 -3.13
CA VAL A 65 -8.98 -14.33 -1.77
C VAL A 65 -9.42 -12.99 -1.18
N TYR A 66 -8.62 -11.94 -1.38
CA TYR A 66 -8.85 -10.61 -0.84
C TYR A 66 -9.17 -9.61 -1.94
N ARG A 67 -10.29 -8.90 -1.81
CA ARG A 67 -10.62 -7.79 -2.71
C ARG A 67 -9.87 -6.51 -2.35
N ARG A 68 -9.40 -6.41 -1.11
CA ARG A 68 -8.67 -5.26 -0.58
C ARG A 68 -7.60 -5.72 0.40
N SER A 69 -6.57 -4.89 0.52
CA SER A 69 -5.54 -5.06 1.55
C SER A 69 -5.35 -3.77 2.34
N GLN A 70 -5.01 -3.88 3.62
CA GLN A 70 -4.63 -2.77 4.48
C GLN A 70 -3.27 -3.06 5.09
N ILE A 71 -2.34 -2.11 4.93
CA ILE A 71 -0.96 -2.23 5.37
C ILE A 71 -0.67 -1.07 6.33
N ILE A 72 -0.50 -1.43 7.59
CA ILE A 72 -0.19 -0.53 8.69
C ILE A 72 1.21 -0.85 9.18
N GLY A 73 2.09 0.15 9.16
CA GLY A 73 3.48 0.00 9.56
C GLY A 73 4.06 1.33 10.02
N PRO A 74 5.24 1.32 10.62
CA PRO A 74 5.80 2.53 11.20
C PRO A 74 6.24 3.52 10.12
N GLN A 75 6.49 4.76 10.54
CA GLN A 75 6.87 5.85 9.66
C GLN A 75 8.19 5.51 8.95
N LYS A 76 8.27 5.83 7.65
CA LYS A 76 9.41 5.51 6.77
C LYS A 76 9.69 4.02 6.53
N SER A 77 8.77 3.12 6.89
CA SER A 77 8.91 1.69 6.59
C SER A 77 8.82 1.32 5.09
N GLY A 78 8.94 2.26 4.14
CA GLY A 78 8.94 1.95 2.70
C GLY A 78 7.57 1.65 2.06
N LYS A 79 6.46 2.03 2.70
CA LYS A 79 5.09 1.82 2.17
C LYS A 79 4.84 2.54 0.84
N GLY A 80 5.31 3.78 0.71
CA GLY A 80 5.12 4.60 -0.50
C GLY A 80 5.79 4.02 -1.76
N PRO A 81 7.11 3.73 -1.75
CA PRO A 81 7.78 3.05 -2.85
C PRO A 81 7.17 1.68 -3.19
N TRP A 82 6.79 0.89 -2.18
CA TRP A 82 6.08 -0.37 -2.41
C TRP A 82 4.74 -0.15 -3.12
N ALA A 83 3.91 0.78 -2.64
CA ALA A 83 2.63 1.14 -3.28
C ALA A 83 2.82 1.63 -4.73
N ALA A 84 3.91 2.34 -5.02
CA ALA A 84 4.27 2.74 -6.38
C ALA A 84 4.59 1.53 -7.28
N ALA A 85 5.38 0.56 -6.79
CA ALA A 85 5.66 -0.67 -7.53
C ALA A 85 4.38 -1.49 -7.82
N ILE A 86 3.48 -1.61 -6.84
CA ILE A 86 2.17 -2.24 -7.05
C ILE A 86 1.34 -1.47 -8.09
N THR A 87 1.41 -0.14 -8.08
CA THR A 87 0.75 0.69 -9.10
C THR A 87 1.28 0.38 -10.51
N CYS A 88 2.58 0.15 -10.67
CA CYS A 88 3.15 -0.27 -11.96
C CYS A 88 2.60 -1.62 -12.41
N VAL A 89 2.47 -2.59 -11.50
CA VAL A 89 1.86 -3.90 -11.79
C VAL A 89 0.40 -3.74 -12.23
N GLU A 90 -0.39 -2.97 -11.49
CA GLU A 90 -1.80 -2.75 -11.83
C GLU A 90 -2.00 -1.96 -13.14
N ALA A 91 -1.01 -1.15 -13.51
CA ALA A 91 -1.04 -0.32 -14.71
C ALA A 91 -0.71 -1.09 -15.99
N VAL A 92 0.37 -1.88 -15.98
CA VAL A 92 0.87 -2.56 -17.20
C VAL A 92 1.44 -3.95 -16.94
N GLY A 93 1.65 -4.33 -15.68
CA GLY A 93 2.16 -5.65 -15.31
C GLY A 93 1.06 -6.70 -15.16
N PRO A 94 1.43 -7.92 -14.73
CA PRO A 94 0.51 -9.05 -14.63
C PRO A 94 -0.38 -8.97 -13.36
N SER A 95 -1.45 -8.18 -13.40
CA SER A 95 -2.35 -7.94 -12.26
C SER A 95 -3.59 -8.85 -12.20
N LEU A 96 -3.94 -9.51 -13.31
CA LEU A 96 -5.11 -10.40 -13.42
C LEU A 96 -4.70 -11.87 -13.50
N PHE A 97 -5.55 -12.75 -12.97
CA PHE A 97 -5.39 -14.20 -13.08
C PHE A 97 -5.69 -14.69 -14.50
N ALA A 98 -4.75 -15.42 -15.10
CA ALA A 98 -4.79 -15.89 -16.48
C ALA A 98 -4.88 -17.43 -16.61
N GLY A 99 -5.05 -18.15 -15.51
CA GLY A 99 -5.12 -19.62 -15.50
C GLY A 99 -4.06 -20.26 -14.63
N TRP A 100 -3.95 -21.58 -14.72
CA TRP A 100 -2.99 -22.38 -13.97
C TRP A 100 -1.96 -22.92 -14.95
N ALA A 101 -0.69 -22.77 -14.63
CA ALA A 101 0.41 -23.17 -15.50
C ALA A 101 0.46 -24.70 -15.69
N GLU A 102 0.63 -25.12 -16.93
CA GLU A 102 1.00 -26.46 -17.35
C GLU A 102 2.52 -26.52 -17.64
N PRO A 103 3.12 -27.71 -17.77
CA PRO A 103 4.54 -27.83 -18.11
C PRO A 103 4.89 -27.11 -19.42
N GLY A 104 5.84 -26.18 -19.35
CA GLY A 104 6.32 -25.38 -20.49
C GLY A 104 5.60 -24.04 -20.68
N ASP A 105 4.61 -23.71 -19.84
CA ASP A 105 4.02 -22.37 -19.83
C ASP A 105 5.03 -21.33 -19.31
N GLY A 106 4.97 -20.14 -19.91
CA GLY A 106 5.78 -19.00 -19.53
C GLY A 106 5.03 -17.68 -19.71
N TYR A 107 5.59 -16.61 -19.17
CA TYR A 107 5.15 -15.25 -19.38
C TYR A 107 6.23 -14.50 -20.14
N ALA A 108 5.89 -13.92 -21.29
CA ALA A 108 6.75 -12.98 -22.00
C ALA A 108 6.11 -11.60 -22.04
N CYS A 109 6.88 -10.56 -21.73
CA CYS A 109 6.42 -9.18 -21.83
C CYS A 109 6.02 -8.80 -23.27
N GLU A 110 6.63 -9.43 -24.29
CA GLU A 110 6.31 -9.15 -25.70
C GLU A 110 4.88 -9.52 -26.08
N ASP A 111 4.32 -10.57 -25.46
CA ASP A 111 2.93 -11.02 -25.67
C ASP A 111 1.90 -9.93 -25.31
N TYR A 112 2.33 -8.97 -24.49
CA TYR A 112 1.53 -7.86 -24.00
C TYR A 112 2.03 -6.49 -24.49
N GLY A 113 2.83 -6.47 -25.56
CA GLY A 113 3.29 -5.24 -26.20
C GLY A 113 4.39 -4.50 -25.43
N CYS A 114 5.16 -5.20 -24.60
CA CYS A 114 6.35 -4.67 -23.92
C CYS A 114 7.61 -5.28 -24.52
N GLY A 115 8.42 -4.49 -25.23
CA GLY A 115 9.68 -4.94 -25.83
C GLY A 115 10.87 -5.02 -24.87
N CYS A 116 10.64 -5.15 -23.56
CA CYS A 116 11.72 -5.14 -22.56
C CYS A 116 12.53 -6.45 -22.48
N GLY A 117 12.05 -7.52 -23.11
CA GLY A 117 12.69 -8.83 -23.10
C GLY A 117 12.56 -9.61 -21.78
N PHE A 118 11.68 -9.18 -20.87
CA PHE A 118 11.39 -9.93 -19.66
C PHE A 118 10.60 -11.20 -19.98
N GLU A 119 11.10 -12.33 -19.47
CA GLU A 119 10.47 -13.64 -19.54
C GLU A 119 10.48 -14.29 -18.15
N HIS A 120 9.48 -15.13 -17.88
CA HIS A 120 9.36 -15.89 -16.64
C HIS A 120 8.79 -17.27 -16.94
N GLU A 121 9.49 -18.32 -16.52
CA GLU A 121 9.02 -19.70 -16.58
C GLU A 121 8.19 -20.01 -15.35
N TYR A 122 7.00 -20.60 -15.53
CA TYR A 122 6.16 -21.03 -14.42
C TYR A 122 6.48 -22.47 -13.99
N MET A 123 6.34 -22.74 -12.69
CA MET A 123 6.20 -24.11 -12.22
C MET A 123 4.77 -24.63 -12.47
N PRO A 124 4.58 -25.91 -12.84
CA PRO A 124 3.25 -26.47 -13.02
C PRO A 124 2.36 -26.27 -11.79
N GLY A 125 1.16 -25.74 -12.01
CA GLY A 125 0.19 -25.42 -10.96
C GLY A 125 0.34 -24.01 -10.37
N GLU A 126 1.32 -23.21 -10.79
CA GLU A 126 1.36 -21.79 -10.44
C GLU A 126 0.24 -21.00 -11.13
N PRO A 127 -0.30 -19.96 -10.48
CA PRO A 127 -1.25 -19.09 -11.14
C PRO A 127 -0.53 -18.18 -12.14
N MET A 128 -0.96 -18.22 -13.39
CA MET A 128 -0.45 -17.34 -14.43
C MET A 128 -1.09 -15.95 -14.33
N GLY A 129 -0.34 -14.93 -14.73
CA GLY A 129 -0.77 -13.53 -14.69
C GLY A 129 -0.91 -12.92 -16.09
N MET A 130 -1.82 -11.94 -16.23
CA MET A 130 -1.94 -11.09 -17.43
C MET A 130 -2.22 -9.64 -17.04
N PRO A 131 -1.92 -8.65 -17.90
CA PRO A 131 -2.27 -7.26 -17.66
C PRO A 131 -3.77 -7.00 -17.69
N HIS A 132 -4.19 -5.97 -16.94
CA HIS A 132 -5.55 -5.44 -17.09
C HIS A 132 -5.66 -4.71 -18.45
N PRO A 133 -6.70 -4.96 -19.28
CA PRO A 133 -6.79 -4.38 -20.61
C PRO A 133 -7.16 -2.88 -20.62
N THR A 134 -7.94 -2.44 -19.63
CA THR A 134 -8.40 -1.04 -19.52
C THR A 134 -8.22 -0.44 -18.12
N PRO A 135 -6.97 -0.31 -17.62
CA PRO A 135 -6.71 0.11 -16.26
C PRO A 135 -7.04 1.59 -16.04
N LEU A 136 -7.83 1.84 -15.01
CA LEU A 136 -8.12 3.18 -14.51
C LEU A 136 -7.84 3.21 -13.00
N ILE A 137 -6.73 3.85 -12.64
CA ILE A 137 -6.14 3.78 -11.31
C ILE A 137 -6.25 5.13 -10.61
N GLN A 138 -6.54 5.12 -9.32
CA GLN A 138 -6.54 6.35 -8.50
C GLN A 138 -5.60 6.22 -7.32
N LEU A 139 -4.73 7.23 -7.17
CA LEU A 139 -3.89 7.42 -5.99
C LEU A 139 -4.49 8.53 -5.14
N THR A 140 -4.98 8.17 -3.95
CA THR A 140 -5.69 9.08 -3.07
C THR A 140 -4.92 9.32 -1.79
N ALA A 141 -4.84 10.58 -1.37
CA ALA A 141 -4.34 10.96 -0.05
C ALA A 141 -5.07 12.21 0.46
N THR A 142 -4.68 12.69 1.65
CA THR A 142 -5.30 13.85 2.30
C THR A 142 -5.03 15.18 1.56
N SER A 143 -3.87 15.30 0.92
CA SER A 143 -3.46 16.46 0.11
C SER A 143 -2.65 16.00 -1.10
N GLU A 144 -2.43 16.91 -2.06
CA GLU A 144 -1.59 16.61 -3.24
C GLU A 144 -0.16 16.22 -2.86
N ASP A 145 0.42 16.92 -1.87
CA ASP A 145 1.74 16.61 -1.33
C ASP A 145 1.82 15.20 -0.74
N GLN A 146 0.75 14.73 -0.11
CA GLN A 146 0.70 13.36 0.43
C GLN A 146 0.55 12.33 -0.69
N VAL A 147 -0.18 12.64 -1.77
CA VAL A 147 -0.22 11.77 -2.96
C VAL A 147 1.20 11.63 -3.56
N ASP A 148 2.05 12.64 -3.44
CA ASP A 148 3.42 12.60 -3.94
C ASP A 148 4.34 11.61 -3.21
N ASN A 149 3.96 11.12 -2.02
CA ASN A 149 4.66 10.01 -1.36
C ASN A 149 4.64 8.72 -2.20
N ILE A 150 3.63 8.56 -3.07
CA ILE A 150 3.53 7.45 -4.02
C ILE A 150 3.88 7.93 -5.43
N TYR A 151 3.35 9.10 -5.84
CA TYR A 151 3.47 9.58 -7.21
C TYR A 151 4.92 9.92 -7.59
N ARG A 152 5.73 10.45 -6.66
CA ARG A 152 7.15 10.74 -6.92
C ARG A 152 7.97 9.46 -7.12
N PRO A 153 7.90 8.43 -6.25
CA PRO A 153 8.49 7.13 -6.53
C PRO A 153 8.03 6.52 -7.85
N LEU A 154 6.72 6.55 -8.13
CA LEU A 154 6.14 6.04 -9.37
C LEU A 154 6.76 6.68 -10.61
N LYS A 155 6.87 8.02 -10.63
CA LYS A 155 7.55 8.73 -11.72
C LYS A 155 9.01 8.31 -11.88
N SER A 156 9.72 8.11 -10.77
CA SER A 156 11.12 7.67 -10.79
C SER A 156 11.26 6.26 -11.38
N MET A 157 10.39 5.33 -10.97
CA MET A 157 10.33 3.97 -11.50
C MET A 157 10.06 3.96 -13.01
N ILE A 158 9.12 4.81 -13.47
CA ILE A 158 8.81 4.93 -14.90
C ILE A 158 10.02 5.42 -15.70
N LEU A 159 10.68 6.49 -15.24
CA LEU A 159 11.76 7.16 -15.98
C LEU A 159 13.07 6.36 -15.98
N ASN A 160 13.34 5.60 -14.93
CA ASN A 160 14.60 4.86 -14.77
C ASN A 160 14.48 3.38 -15.12
N GLY A 161 13.43 2.97 -15.86
CA GLY A 161 13.17 1.58 -16.21
C GLY A 161 12.52 1.43 -17.59
N PRO A 162 12.21 0.19 -18.01
CA PRO A 162 11.54 -0.07 -19.29
C PRO A 162 10.12 0.53 -19.37
N LEU A 163 9.52 0.86 -18.23
CA LEU A 163 8.15 1.38 -18.12
C LEU A 163 7.92 2.69 -18.89
N GLN A 164 8.93 3.53 -19.11
CA GLN A 164 8.79 4.75 -19.93
C GLN A 164 8.31 4.49 -21.37
N GLN A 165 8.48 3.27 -21.89
CA GLN A 165 8.01 2.88 -23.22
C GLN A 165 6.48 2.75 -23.28
N GLN A 166 5.84 2.49 -22.14
CA GLN A 166 4.39 2.24 -22.04
C GLN A 166 3.66 3.33 -21.26
N MET A 167 4.31 3.91 -20.25
CA MET A 167 3.71 4.85 -19.31
C MET A 167 4.20 6.27 -19.57
N LEU A 168 3.27 7.16 -19.85
CA LEU A 168 3.56 8.52 -20.29
C LEU A 168 3.10 9.51 -19.24
N ILE A 169 4.08 10.10 -18.53
CA ILE A 169 3.81 11.11 -17.50
C ILE A 169 3.22 12.36 -18.16
N ARG A 170 2.09 12.84 -17.65
CA ARG A 170 1.41 14.07 -18.06
C ARG A 170 1.18 14.97 -16.85
N GLU A 171 0.67 16.16 -17.10
CA GLU A 171 0.28 17.06 -16.02
C GLU A 171 -0.96 16.49 -15.31
N GLY A 172 -0.82 16.17 -14.02
CA GLY A 172 -1.91 15.69 -13.17
C GLY A 172 -2.28 14.20 -13.31
N PHE A 173 -1.78 13.48 -14.30
CA PHE A 173 -2.02 12.04 -14.50
C PHE A 173 -0.89 11.34 -15.27
N ILE A 174 -0.89 10.01 -15.28
CA ILE A 174 -0.01 9.20 -16.15
C ILE A 174 -0.90 8.47 -17.16
N ARG A 175 -0.63 8.66 -18.46
CA ARG A 175 -1.32 7.94 -19.53
C ARG A 175 -0.72 6.54 -19.69
N LEU A 176 -1.58 5.54 -19.81
CA LEU A 176 -1.22 4.14 -20.04
C LEU A 176 -1.56 3.74 -21.49
N PRO A 177 -1.11 2.57 -21.98
CA PRO A 177 -1.50 2.07 -23.30
C PRO A 177 -3.02 1.95 -23.41
N GLY A 178 -3.62 2.42 -24.52
CA GLY A 178 -5.07 2.54 -24.71
C GLY A 178 -5.57 3.98 -24.61
N ASP A 179 -6.81 4.23 -25.03
CA ASP A 179 -7.33 5.60 -25.18
C ASP A 179 -7.66 6.27 -23.84
N ASP A 180 -8.35 5.56 -22.95
CA ASP A 180 -8.86 6.09 -21.67
C ASP A 180 -8.10 5.59 -20.43
N ASN A 181 -7.04 4.81 -20.64
CA ASN A 181 -6.30 4.15 -19.57
C ASN A 181 -5.33 5.12 -18.90
N ARG A 182 -5.41 5.25 -17.56
CA ARG A 182 -4.60 6.24 -16.83
C ARG A 182 -4.50 5.99 -15.33
N ILE A 183 -3.52 6.65 -14.71
CA ILE A 183 -3.34 6.79 -13.28
C ILE A 183 -3.62 8.24 -12.89
N ASP A 184 -4.64 8.46 -12.07
CA ASP A 184 -5.07 9.78 -11.59
C ASP A 184 -4.59 10.04 -10.15
N ARG A 185 -4.18 11.28 -9.88
CA ARG A 185 -4.04 11.80 -8.52
C ARG A 185 -5.40 12.30 -8.02
N VAL A 186 -5.82 11.87 -6.83
CA VAL A 186 -7.12 12.21 -6.23
C VAL A 186 -6.94 12.77 -4.83
N THR A 187 -7.62 13.87 -4.54
CA THR A 187 -7.71 14.50 -3.23
C THR A 187 -9.18 14.83 -2.93
N VAL A 188 -9.47 15.38 -1.74
CA VAL A 188 -10.84 15.76 -1.33
C VAL A 188 -11.53 16.70 -2.33
N SER A 189 -10.78 17.55 -3.05
CA SER A 189 -11.34 18.50 -4.02
C SER A 189 -11.69 17.85 -5.37
N ALA A 190 -11.22 16.64 -5.64
CA ALA A 190 -11.37 15.96 -6.94
C ALA A 190 -12.66 15.13 -7.06
N ASN A 191 -13.79 15.65 -6.58
CA ASN A 191 -15.08 14.95 -6.55
C ASN A 191 -15.54 14.43 -7.92
N SER A 192 -15.22 15.14 -9.01
CA SER A 192 -15.58 14.74 -10.37
C SER A 192 -14.96 13.41 -10.80
N ARG A 193 -13.81 13.02 -10.22
CA ARG A 193 -13.12 11.77 -10.55
C ARG A 193 -13.70 10.55 -9.83
N LEU A 194 -14.56 10.73 -8.82
CA LEU A 194 -15.06 9.63 -8.00
C LEU A 194 -16.14 8.76 -8.68
N GLY A 195 -16.74 9.25 -9.77
CA GLY A 195 -17.69 8.49 -10.59
C GLY A 195 -17.02 7.58 -11.62
N ASN A 196 -15.70 7.61 -11.73
CA ASN A 196 -14.97 6.88 -12.75
C ASN A 196 -15.02 5.36 -12.52
N PRO A 197 -15.02 4.54 -13.59
CA PRO A 197 -15.01 3.09 -13.51
C PRO A 197 -13.62 2.55 -13.12
N VAL A 198 -13.17 2.88 -11.91
CA VAL A 198 -11.83 2.52 -11.40
C VAL A 198 -11.66 1.01 -11.28
N THR A 199 -10.49 0.53 -11.69
CA THR A 199 -10.08 -0.87 -11.61
C THR A 199 -9.16 -1.12 -10.42
N PHE A 200 -8.42 -0.08 -10.00
CA PHE A 200 -7.55 -0.14 -8.84
C PHE A 200 -7.50 1.21 -8.10
N VAL A 201 -7.38 1.16 -6.77
CA VAL A 201 -7.26 2.37 -5.93
C VAL A 201 -6.24 2.14 -4.83
N ILE A 202 -5.36 3.11 -4.62
CA ILE A 202 -4.54 3.21 -3.41
C ILE A 202 -5.06 4.38 -2.57
N ASN A 203 -5.38 4.10 -1.31
CA ASN A 203 -5.64 5.12 -0.31
C ASN A 203 -4.43 5.18 0.63
N ASP A 204 -3.65 6.25 0.54
CA ASP A 204 -2.51 6.50 1.42
C ASP A 204 -2.92 7.35 2.63
N GLU A 205 -2.23 7.12 3.73
CA GLU A 205 -2.44 7.70 5.05
C GLU A 205 -3.90 7.63 5.55
N THR A 206 -4.52 6.46 5.43
CA THR A 206 -5.95 6.26 5.80
C THR A 206 -6.25 6.45 7.28
N GLY A 207 -5.24 6.46 8.15
CA GLY A 207 -5.35 6.84 9.56
C GLY A 207 -5.72 8.32 9.77
N LEU A 208 -5.53 9.15 8.74
CA LEU A 208 -5.93 10.56 8.74
C LEU A 208 -7.29 10.80 8.07
N TYR A 209 -7.94 9.76 7.54
CA TYR A 209 -9.22 9.94 6.84
C TYR A 209 -10.34 9.96 7.87
N THR A 210 -10.99 11.11 8.02
CA THR A 210 -12.04 11.31 9.02
C THR A 210 -13.32 11.81 8.38
N LYS A 211 -14.41 11.80 9.15
CA LYS A 211 -15.66 12.41 8.70
C LYS A 211 -15.49 13.92 8.50
N LYS A 212 -14.67 14.56 9.35
CA LYS A 212 -14.42 16.02 9.34
C LYS A 212 -13.75 16.48 8.06
N ASN A 213 -12.75 15.75 7.57
CA ASN A 213 -12.07 16.07 6.30
C ASN A 213 -12.71 15.40 5.07
N LYS A 214 -13.87 14.73 5.24
CA LYS A 214 -14.68 14.11 4.18
C LYS A 214 -14.03 12.94 3.44
N LEU A 215 -12.80 12.54 3.78
CA LEU A 215 -12.08 11.49 3.06
C LEU A 215 -12.65 10.09 3.24
N ILE A 216 -13.36 9.83 4.34
CA ILE A 216 -14.13 8.59 4.48
C ILE A 216 -15.13 8.45 3.32
N GLY A 217 -15.87 9.52 3.00
CA GLY A 217 -16.83 9.51 1.90
C GLY A 217 -16.18 9.35 0.53
N VAL A 218 -14.98 9.92 0.34
CA VAL A 218 -14.16 9.74 -0.87
C VAL A 218 -13.80 8.27 -1.05
N ALA A 219 -13.21 7.66 -0.02
CA ALA A 219 -12.80 6.25 -0.04
C ALA A 219 -14.00 5.30 -0.23
N GLU A 220 -15.13 5.58 0.42
CA GLU A 220 -16.38 4.83 0.22
C GLU A 220 -16.89 4.90 -1.21
N THR A 221 -16.79 6.05 -1.86
CA THR A 221 -17.22 6.23 -3.26
C THR A 221 -16.32 5.41 -4.19
N GLN A 222 -15.01 5.49 -3.99
CA GLN A 222 -14.04 4.67 -4.72
C GLN A 222 -14.31 3.17 -4.55
N ARG A 223 -14.63 2.71 -3.33
CA ARG A 223 -15.00 1.31 -3.07
C ARG A 223 -16.25 0.88 -3.82
N ARG A 224 -17.27 1.74 -3.95
CA ARG A 224 -18.47 1.43 -4.74
C ARG A 224 -18.10 1.28 -6.23
N GLY A 225 -17.23 2.15 -6.74
CA GLY A 225 -16.67 2.03 -8.10
C GLY A 225 -15.95 0.70 -8.30
N LEU A 226 -15.02 0.36 -7.41
CA LEU A 226 -14.30 -0.92 -7.43
C LEU A 226 -15.26 -2.12 -7.41
N ALA A 227 -16.31 -2.08 -6.59
CA ALA A 227 -17.28 -3.17 -6.53
C ALA A 227 -18.01 -3.35 -7.88
N GLY A 228 -18.42 -2.25 -8.54
CA GLY A 228 -19.07 -2.30 -9.85
C GLY A 228 -18.14 -2.80 -10.97
N MET A 229 -16.86 -2.45 -10.91
CA MET A 229 -15.86 -2.81 -11.92
C MET A 229 -15.13 -4.12 -11.63
N GLN A 230 -15.42 -4.74 -10.49
CA GLN A 230 -14.72 -5.93 -9.97
C GLN A 230 -13.21 -5.65 -9.80
N GLY A 231 -12.90 -4.40 -9.44
CA GLY A 231 -11.56 -3.92 -9.12
C GLY A 231 -11.14 -4.26 -7.70
N ARG A 232 -9.91 -3.88 -7.37
CA ARG A 232 -9.29 -4.10 -6.05
C ARG A 232 -8.67 -2.82 -5.51
N GLY A 233 -8.30 -2.80 -4.23
CA GLY A 233 -7.65 -1.63 -3.68
C GLY A 233 -6.76 -1.91 -2.48
N ILE A 234 -5.86 -0.98 -2.19
CA ILE A 234 -4.91 -1.04 -1.10
C ILE A 234 -5.05 0.19 -0.23
N GLU A 235 -4.99 0.00 1.08
CA GLU A 235 -4.77 1.06 2.05
C GLU A 235 -3.37 0.97 2.64
N THR A 236 -2.72 2.12 2.77
CA THR A 236 -1.49 2.27 3.53
C THR A 236 -1.68 3.32 4.61
N SER A 237 -1.14 3.09 5.80
CA SER A 237 -1.06 4.12 6.83
C SER A 237 -0.04 3.80 7.91
N ASN A 238 0.27 4.80 8.73
CA ASN A 238 0.82 4.59 10.07
C ASN A 238 -0.29 4.21 11.06
N MET A 239 0.08 3.96 12.32
CA MET A 239 -0.91 3.69 13.35
C MET A 239 -1.82 4.92 13.56
N TRP A 240 -3.13 4.72 13.51
CA TRP A 240 -4.13 5.77 13.67
C TRP A 240 -4.25 6.19 15.14
N ASP A 241 -4.90 7.34 15.36
CA ASP A 241 -5.43 7.71 16.67
C ASP A 241 -6.79 7.00 16.88
N PRO A 242 -6.96 6.14 17.91
CA PRO A 242 -8.23 5.45 18.15
C PRO A 242 -9.39 6.40 18.52
N SER A 243 -9.12 7.66 18.88
CA SER A 243 -10.17 8.66 19.15
C SER A 243 -10.76 9.30 17.90
N GLU A 244 -10.09 9.20 16.75
CA GLU A 244 -10.51 9.85 15.50
C GLU A 244 -11.52 9.03 14.68
N ASN A 245 -11.69 7.73 15.00
CA ASN A 245 -12.53 6.80 14.23
C ASN A 245 -12.23 6.86 12.72
N SER A 246 -10.93 6.79 12.40
CA SER A 246 -10.41 6.95 11.04
C SER A 246 -10.86 5.83 10.09
N TYR A 247 -10.73 6.05 8.78
CA TYR A 247 -10.99 4.99 7.80
C TYR A 247 -10.10 3.76 8.01
N ALA A 248 -8.82 3.95 8.38
CA ALA A 248 -7.93 2.84 8.71
C ALA A 248 -8.48 2.01 9.87
N GLN A 249 -8.93 2.67 10.94
CA GLN A 249 -9.53 2.02 12.10
C GLN A 249 -10.77 1.21 11.71
N GLN A 250 -11.71 1.82 10.97
CA GLN A 250 -12.93 1.15 10.54
C GLN A 250 -12.66 -0.07 9.66
N THR A 251 -11.68 0.01 8.75
CA THR A 251 -11.25 -1.14 7.95
C THR A 251 -10.62 -2.20 8.85
N TYR A 252 -9.74 -1.83 9.78
CA TYR A 252 -9.03 -2.78 10.65
C TYR A 252 -9.96 -3.50 11.64
N GLU A 253 -10.97 -2.82 12.18
CA GLU A 253 -11.95 -3.37 13.12
C GLU A 253 -13.07 -4.17 12.43
N SER A 254 -13.21 -4.06 11.11
CA SER A 254 -14.23 -4.80 10.37
C SER A 254 -14.06 -6.32 10.45
N ASN A 255 -15.15 -7.06 10.67
CA ASN A 255 -15.14 -8.53 10.75
C ASN A 255 -15.17 -9.23 9.37
N VAL A 256 -15.14 -8.49 8.26
CA VAL A 256 -15.11 -9.11 6.93
C VAL A 256 -13.81 -9.87 6.71
N THR A 257 -13.91 -11.05 6.10
CA THR A 257 -12.78 -11.98 5.92
C THR A 257 -12.06 -11.80 4.59
N ASP A 258 -12.61 -10.99 3.69
CA ASP A 258 -12.10 -10.74 2.34
C ASP A 258 -11.26 -9.46 2.21
N VAL A 259 -10.75 -8.97 3.35
CA VAL A 259 -9.77 -7.88 3.45
C VAL A 259 -8.53 -8.38 4.17
N PHE A 260 -7.40 -8.38 3.48
CA PHE A 260 -6.12 -8.70 4.12
C PHE A 260 -5.67 -7.53 4.99
N LYS A 261 -5.21 -7.82 6.21
CA LYS A 261 -4.77 -6.80 7.17
C LYS A 261 -3.38 -7.14 7.66
N PHE A 262 -2.43 -6.26 7.37
CA PHE A 262 -1.08 -6.33 7.86
C PHE A 262 -0.84 -5.23 8.88
N LEU A 263 -0.56 -5.63 10.12
CA LEU A 263 -0.13 -4.76 11.19
C LEU A 263 0.75 -5.57 12.15
N ARG A 264 2.02 -5.18 12.27
CA ARG A 264 2.90 -5.71 13.32
C ARG A 264 2.71 -4.91 14.59
N ARG A 265 1.85 -5.40 15.49
CA ARG A 265 1.68 -4.81 16.82
C ARG A 265 2.94 -5.05 17.66
N PRO A 266 3.40 -4.06 18.44
CA PRO A 266 4.58 -4.21 19.27
C PRO A 266 4.42 -5.39 20.25
N PRO A 267 5.50 -6.10 20.61
CA PRO A 267 5.43 -7.22 21.53
C PRO A 267 4.81 -6.83 22.88
N LYS A 268 3.91 -7.67 23.40
CA LYS A 268 3.26 -7.44 24.70
C LYS A 268 4.29 -7.40 25.84
N GLY A 269 4.05 -6.56 26.83
CA GLY A 269 4.87 -6.47 28.05
C GLY A 269 6.16 -5.66 27.90
N LEU A 270 6.42 -5.05 26.73
CA LEU A 270 7.53 -4.11 26.55
C LEU A 270 7.06 -2.67 26.75
N SER A 271 7.83 -1.90 27.51
CA SER A 271 7.62 -0.48 27.78
C SER A 271 8.32 0.38 26.72
N TRP A 272 7.57 1.31 26.12
CA TRP A 272 8.12 2.32 25.21
C TRP A 272 9.03 3.33 25.92
N GLY A 273 8.82 3.59 27.22
CA GLY A 273 9.63 4.51 28.01
C GLY A 273 11.03 3.98 28.33
N ASP A 274 11.16 2.66 28.51
CA ASP A 274 12.46 2.03 28.78
C ASP A 274 13.29 1.89 27.50
N ARG A 275 14.51 2.42 27.50
CA ARG A 275 15.40 2.43 26.33
C ARG A 275 15.69 1.03 25.77
N ARG A 276 15.98 0.06 26.62
CA ARG A 276 16.35 -1.30 26.19
C ARG A 276 15.14 -2.02 25.60
N GLN A 277 13.96 -1.81 26.17
CA GLN A 277 12.70 -2.40 25.70
C GLN A 277 12.20 -1.70 24.42
N ARG A 278 12.28 -0.36 24.34
CA ARG A 278 12.00 0.40 23.12
C ARG A 278 12.85 -0.06 21.94
N ARG A 279 14.16 -0.30 22.15
CA ARG A 279 15.02 -0.84 21.08
C ARG A 279 14.54 -2.21 20.57
N LYS A 280 14.01 -3.08 21.45
CA LYS A 280 13.41 -4.37 21.04
C LYS A 280 12.12 -4.16 20.23
N ILE A 281 11.29 -3.19 20.64
CA ILE A 281 10.08 -2.82 19.90
C ILE A 281 10.45 -2.34 18.50
N LEU A 282 11.37 -1.38 18.38
CA LEU A 282 11.82 -0.81 17.12
C LEU A 282 12.35 -1.88 16.17
N LYS A 283 13.24 -2.76 16.65
CA LYS A 283 13.75 -3.90 15.86
C LYS A 283 12.64 -4.80 15.32
N TYR A 284 11.57 -5.01 16.09
CA TYR A 284 10.46 -5.86 15.68
C TYR A 284 9.53 -5.17 14.65
N VAL A 285 9.13 -3.91 14.91
CA VAL A 285 8.17 -3.23 14.02
C VAL A 285 8.80 -2.78 12.70
N TYR A 286 10.13 -2.57 12.68
CA TYR A 286 10.91 -2.27 11.47
C TYR A 286 11.60 -3.49 10.84
N GLU A 287 11.28 -4.71 11.29
CA GLU A 287 11.89 -5.93 10.72
C GLU A 287 11.74 -5.99 9.19
N GLY A 288 12.86 -6.12 8.47
CA GLY A 288 12.91 -6.09 7.00
C GLY A 288 12.94 -4.67 6.39
N CYS A 289 13.10 -3.61 7.17
CA CYS A 289 13.37 -2.25 6.68
C CYS A 289 14.87 -1.95 6.80
N ASP A 290 15.68 -2.59 5.96
CA ASP A 290 17.15 -2.52 5.93
C ASP A 290 17.71 -1.15 5.54
N TRP A 291 16.90 -0.30 4.91
CA TRP A 291 17.23 1.12 4.66
C TRP A 291 17.07 2.04 5.88
N ILE A 292 16.61 1.52 7.03
CA ILE A 292 16.37 2.32 8.24
C ILE A 292 17.53 2.20 9.23
N ASP A 293 18.09 3.36 9.60
CA ASP A 293 18.91 3.48 10.80
C ASP A 293 18.01 3.62 12.04
N LEU A 294 17.95 2.56 12.85
CA LEU A 294 17.15 2.53 14.07
C LEU A 294 17.67 3.50 15.14
N ASP A 295 18.94 3.92 15.12
CA ASP A 295 19.47 4.89 16.07
C ASP A 295 18.93 6.29 15.75
N ALA A 296 18.88 6.66 14.47
CA ALA A 296 18.24 7.90 14.02
C ALA A 296 16.73 7.92 14.33
N ILE A 297 16.04 6.80 14.08
CA ILE A 297 14.61 6.67 14.45
C ILE A 297 14.41 6.82 15.97
N GLU A 298 15.26 6.20 16.78
CA GLU A 298 15.16 6.31 18.23
C GLU A 298 15.42 7.74 18.72
N ALA A 299 16.37 8.46 18.13
CA ALA A 299 16.65 9.85 18.48
C ALA A 299 15.45 10.77 18.20
N GLU A 300 14.87 10.69 16.99
CA GLU A 300 13.68 11.47 16.62
C GLU A 300 12.47 11.11 17.48
N ALA A 301 12.27 9.82 17.77
CA ALA A 301 11.19 9.37 18.65
C ALA A 301 11.34 9.94 20.07
N LEU A 302 12.57 10.06 20.59
CA LEU A 302 12.83 10.63 21.91
C LEU A 302 12.52 12.13 21.97
N GLU A 303 12.93 12.90 20.96
CA GLU A 303 12.59 14.33 20.89
C GLU A 303 11.06 14.52 20.80
N LEU A 304 10.39 13.74 19.94
CA LEU A 304 8.95 13.82 19.80
C LEU A 304 8.22 13.45 21.09
N MET A 305 8.75 12.50 21.87
CA MET A 305 8.20 12.14 23.18
C MET A 305 8.18 13.27 24.20
N GLU A 306 9.02 14.30 24.06
CA GLU A 306 8.98 15.45 24.98
C GLU A 306 7.69 16.27 24.82
N LYS A 307 7.10 16.26 23.62
CA LYS A 307 5.92 17.06 23.26
C LYS A 307 4.67 16.21 23.10
N ASP A 308 4.78 15.10 22.40
CA ASP A 308 3.67 14.20 22.10
C ASP A 308 4.11 12.72 22.17
N PRO A 309 4.17 12.14 23.39
CA PRO A 309 4.46 10.72 23.58
C PRO A 309 3.53 9.78 22.81
N ALA A 310 2.27 10.16 22.61
CA ALA A 310 1.29 9.34 21.93
C ALA A 310 1.57 9.28 20.42
N GLN A 311 1.95 10.40 19.82
CA GLN A 311 2.37 10.44 18.41
C GLN A 311 3.65 9.64 18.18
N ALA A 312 4.66 9.77 19.05
CA ALA A 312 5.89 8.97 18.93
C ALA A 312 5.61 7.46 18.99
N LYS A 313 4.77 7.04 19.94
CA LYS A 313 4.29 5.66 20.09
C LYS A 313 3.57 5.14 18.84
N ARG A 314 2.68 5.94 18.25
CA ARG A 314 1.94 5.57 17.03
C ARG A 314 2.85 5.46 15.82
N PHE A 315 3.64 6.51 15.54
CA PHE A 315 4.40 6.62 14.30
C PHE A 315 5.63 5.73 14.27
N TYR A 316 6.35 5.58 15.39
CA TYR A 316 7.58 4.78 15.42
C TYR A 316 7.39 3.42 16.10
N GLY A 317 6.44 3.30 17.04
CA GLY A 317 6.24 2.09 17.84
C GLY A 317 5.08 1.20 17.41
N ASN A 318 4.26 1.62 16.44
CA ASN A 318 2.99 0.95 16.06
C ASN A 318 2.04 0.70 17.26
N PHE A 319 2.07 1.55 18.29
CA PHE A 319 1.11 1.46 19.40
C PHE A 319 -0.19 2.16 19.05
N GLU A 320 -1.31 1.51 19.30
CA GLU A 320 -2.63 2.13 19.24
C GLU A 320 -2.84 2.95 20.52
N GLU A 321 -2.45 4.22 20.46
CA GLU A 321 -2.49 5.17 21.58
C GLU A 321 -3.26 6.42 21.15
N SER A 322 -4.25 6.82 21.95
CA SER A 322 -4.97 8.07 21.73
C SER A 322 -4.07 9.27 21.99
N GLY A 323 -4.16 10.30 21.15
CA GLY A 323 -3.52 11.58 21.41
C GLY A 323 -3.95 12.12 22.77
N ALA A 324 -2.99 12.70 23.50
CA ALA A 324 -3.28 13.43 24.74
C ALA A 324 -3.89 14.80 24.37
N GLY A 325 -5.10 14.79 23.80
CA GLY A 325 -5.94 15.97 23.67
C GLY A 325 -6.40 16.38 25.06
N ALA A 326 -5.52 17.02 25.83
CA ALA A 326 -5.84 17.56 27.13
C ALA A 326 -6.88 18.68 26.95
N TRP A 327 -8.17 18.36 27.07
CA TRP A 327 -9.22 19.38 27.17
C TRP A 327 -9.04 20.25 28.42
N LEU A 328 -8.34 19.72 29.43
CA LEU A 328 -7.82 20.44 30.58
C LEU A 328 -6.29 20.29 30.66
N PRO A 329 -5.52 21.38 30.69
CA PRO A 329 -4.12 21.37 31.10
C PRO A 329 -3.93 20.60 32.41
N ALA A 330 -2.81 19.88 32.54
CA ALA A 330 -2.47 19.18 33.77
C ALA A 330 -2.50 20.15 34.97
N GLY A 331 -3.25 19.79 36.02
CA GLY A 331 -3.44 20.63 37.19
C GLY A 331 -4.63 21.60 37.12
N MET A 332 -5.30 21.77 35.97
CA MET A 332 -6.42 22.71 35.85
C MET A 332 -7.67 22.22 36.60
N TRP A 333 -7.95 20.91 36.57
CA TRP A 333 -9.04 20.31 37.34
C TRP A 333 -8.80 20.47 38.85
N GLU A 334 -7.59 20.17 39.31
CA GLU A 334 -7.16 20.29 40.69
C GLU A 334 -7.17 21.77 41.16
N SER A 335 -6.80 22.71 40.29
CA SER A 335 -6.83 24.15 40.60
C SER A 335 -8.24 24.69 40.82
N ALA A 336 -9.27 24.11 40.18
CA ALA A 336 -10.66 24.50 40.38
C ALA A 336 -11.19 24.11 41.77
N TYR A 337 -10.55 23.15 42.45
CA TYR A 337 -10.89 22.71 43.81
C TYR A 337 -9.91 23.22 44.87
N ALA A 338 -8.80 23.88 44.49
CA ALA A 338 -7.81 24.42 45.43
C ALA A 338 -8.28 25.71 46.15
N GLY A 339 -9.48 26.20 45.86
CA GLY A 339 -10.08 27.39 46.48
C GLY A 339 -11.54 27.23 46.91
N ALA A 340 -12.04 26.00 47.05
CA ALA A 340 -13.40 25.69 47.53
C ALA A 340 -13.40 25.21 48.99
#